data_AF-A0A2A2VF29-F1
#
_entry.id   AF-A0A2A2VF29-F1
#
_cell.length_a   1.000
_cell.length_b   1.000
_cell.length_c   1.000
_cell.angle_alpha   90.00
_cell.angle_beta   90.00
_cell.angle_gamma   90.00
#
_symmetry.space_group_name_H-M   'P 1'
#
loop_
_entity.id
_entity.type
_entity.pdbx_description
1 polymer ?
#
loop_
_entity_poly.entity_id
_entity_poly.type
_entity_poly.pdbx_seq_one_letter_code
_entity_poly.pdbx_strand_id
1 'polypeptide(L)'
;MFDLTLTFDNGPEPDVTPLVLDILRERGIKTTFFVIGEKLSDPERRRLAARAHDEGHWIGNHTFTHSTPLGLQPGVDTAEREIGRTQAVIGELAHPNRWFRPFGGGGNLDDRLMKPSVVDYLAHNKHSCVLWNAIPHDWDDPDGWTDRALEQCRAQPWTLLVLHDLPTGAMGHLGRFLDRATANGARFRQDFPPQCVPIRNGEIALPIRDYVSSIEESERP
;
A
#
# COMPACT_ATOMS: atom_id res chain seq x y z
N MET A 1 13.92 19.07 8.89
CA MET A 1 14.09 17.60 8.85
C MET A 1 12.74 16.97 9.16
N PHE A 2 12.33 15.98 8.39
CA PHE A 2 11.03 15.29 8.51
C PHE A 2 11.20 13.80 8.16
N ASP A 3 10.29 12.95 8.60
CA ASP A 3 10.30 11.52 8.26
C ASP A 3 9.47 11.25 7.00
N LEU A 4 9.98 10.40 6.12
CA LEU A 4 9.32 10.00 4.88
C LEU A 4 9.38 8.49 4.70
N THR A 5 8.22 7.86 4.70
CA THR A 5 8.03 6.47 4.31
C THR A 5 7.36 6.45 2.94
N LEU A 6 8.00 5.78 2.00
CA LEU A 6 7.42 5.52 0.69
C LEU A 6 6.67 4.21 0.74
N THR A 7 5.67 4.07 -0.11
CA THR A 7 4.99 2.80 -0.38
C THR A 7 4.56 2.76 -1.83
N PHE A 8 4.57 1.58 -2.42
CA PHE A 8 4.19 1.37 -3.82
C PHE A 8 3.01 0.41 -3.88
N ASP A 9 1.90 0.88 -4.44
CA ASP A 9 0.67 0.11 -4.58
C ASP A 9 0.48 -0.34 -6.03
N ASN A 10 -0.33 -1.39 -6.20
CA ASN A 10 -0.79 -1.95 -7.47
C ASN A 10 0.23 -2.77 -8.25
N GLY A 11 1.53 -2.70 -7.97
CA GLY A 11 2.54 -3.54 -8.63
C GLY A 11 2.45 -5.04 -8.30
N PRO A 12 3.42 -5.84 -8.78
CA PRO A 12 4.56 -5.43 -9.63
C PRO A 12 4.21 -5.31 -11.11
N GLU A 13 4.87 -4.41 -11.84
CA GLU A 13 4.80 -4.20 -13.29
C GLU A 13 6.18 -4.41 -13.95
N PRO A 14 6.31 -5.30 -14.95
CA PRO A 14 7.58 -5.57 -15.62
C PRO A 14 8.28 -4.34 -16.21
N ASP A 15 7.51 -3.39 -16.73
CA ASP A 15 8.06 -2.21 -17.41
C ASP A 15 8.59 -1.14 -16.45
N VAL A 16 8.20 -1.17 -15.17
CA VAL A 16 8.45 -0.06 -14.23
C VAL A 16 9.04 -0.49 -12.90
N THR A 17 8.57 -1.59 -12.30
CA THR A 17 9.09 -2.05 -11.00
C THR A 17 10.62 -2.24 -11.00
N PRO A 18 11.28 -2.77 -12.08
CA PRO A 18 12.74 -2.86 -12.10
C PRO A 18 13.44 -1.52 -11.91
N LEU A 19 12.96 -0.46 -12.58
CA LEU A 19 13.49 0.90 -12.47
C LEU A 19 13.35 1.42 -11.04
N VAL A 20 12.17 1.23 -10.43
CA VAL A 20 11.90 1.65 -9.05
C VAL A 20 12.87 0.97 -8.08
N LEU A 21 13.05 -0.35 -8.20
CA LEU A 21 13.99 -1.12 -7.37
C LEU A 21 15.43 -0.64 -7.53
N ASP A 22 15.87 -0.39 -8.77
CA ASP A 22 17.22 0.12 -9.05
C ASP A 22 17.45 1.50 -8.39
N ILE A 23 16.51 2.43 -8.54
CA ILE A 23 16.56 3.77 -7.94
C ILE A 23 16.63 3.71 -6.41
N LEU A 24 15.84 2.83 -5.80
CA LEU A 24 15.82 2.63 -4.34
C LEU A 24 17.13 2.01 -3.84
N ARG A 25 17.66 1.00 -4.56
CA ARG A 25 18.94 0.34 -4.24
C ARG A 25 20.09 1.34 -4.28
N GLU A 26 20.19 2.16 -5.32
CA GLU A 26 21.23 3.19 -5.47
C GLU A 26 21.26 4.18 -4.30
N ARG A 27 20.10 4.45 -3.69
CA ARG A 27 19.95 5.38 -2.57
C ARG A 27 19.93 4.70 -1.20
N GLY A 28 20.02 3.37 -1.15
CA GLY A 28 19.94 2.60 0.09
C GLY A 28 18.59 2.72 0.81
N ILE A 29 17.51 3.02 0.08
CA ILE A 29 16.18 3.24 0.66
C ILE A 29 15.41 1.91 0.65
N LYS A 30 14.83 1.54 1.79
CA LYS A 30 13.90 0.41 1.92
C LYS A 30 12.48 0.93 2.06
N THR A 31 11.52 0.15 1.55
CA THR A 31 10.12 0.56 1.37
C THR A 31 9.20 -0.64 1.52
N THR A 32 7.89 -0.44 1.36
CA THR A 32 6.89 -1.51 1.27
C THR A 32 6.20 -1.48 -0.09
N PHE A 33 6.05 -2.65 -0.72
CA PHE A 33 5.24 -2.87 -1.92
C PHE A 33 3.96 -3.59 -1.52
N PHE A 34 2.80 -2.95 -1.72
CA PHE A 34 1.49 -3.56 -1.55
C PHE A 34 1.03 -4.12 -2.90
N VAL A 35 1.12 -5.43 -3.03
CA VAL A 35 0.94 -6.12 -4.31
C VAL A 35 -0.48 -6.63 -4.50
N ILE A 36 -0.95 -6.58 -5.74
CA ILE A 36 -2.23 -7.17 -6.14
C ILE A 36 -2.02 -8.67 -6.35
N GLY A 37 -2.83 -9.50 -5.69
CA GLY A 37 -2.69 -10.96 -5.72
C GLY A 37 -2.78 -11.56 -7.12
N GLU A 38 -3.70 -11.08 -7.96
CA GLU A 38 -3.88 -11.58 -9.34
C GLU A 38 -2.60 -11.43 -10.16
N LYS A 39 -1.89 -10.30 -10.03
CA LYS A 39 -0.65 -10.00 -10.75
C LYS A 39 0.47 -11.00 -10.44
N LEU A 40 0.49 -11.58 -9.25
CA LEU A 40 1.50 -12.56 -8.88
C LEU A 40 1.29 -13.95 -9.52
N SER A 41 0.19 -14.16 -10.24
CA SER A 41 -0.01 -15.36 -11.07
C SER A 41 0.90 -15.35 -12.31
N ASP A 42 1.38 -14.16 -12.70
CA ASP A 42 2.38 -14.00 -13.75
C ASP A 42 3.79 -14.30 -13.18
N PRO A 43 4.55 -15.24 -13.78
CA PRO A 43 5.87 -15.62 -13.29
C PRO A 43 6.90 -14.49 -13.27
N GLU A 44 6.85 -13.54 -14.20
CA GLU A 44 7.76 -12.40 -14.24
C GLU A 44 7.46 -11.43 -13.10
N ARG A 45 6.19 -11.11 -12.89
CA ARG A 45 5.75 -10.26 -11.77
C ARG A 45 6.06 -10.90 -10.42
N ARG A 46 5.87 -12.23 -10.32
CA ARG A 46 6.27 -12.98 -9.12
C ARG A 46 7.76 -12.88 -8.85
N ARG A 47 8.61 -12.96 -9.88
CA ARG A 47 10.06 -12.76 -9.75
C ARG A 47 10.41 -11.34 -9.30
N LEU A 48 9.68 -10.33 -9.74
CA LEU A 48 9.89 -8.95 -9.29
C LEU A 48 9.51 -8.74 -7.82
N ALA A 49 8.41 -9.35 -7.36
CA ALA A 49 8.08 -9.36 -5.93
C ALA A 49 9.17 -10.08 -5.11
N ALA A 50 9.71 -11.20 -5.60
CA ALA A 50 10.82 -11.92 -4.95
C ALA A 50 12.09 -11.06 -4.90
N ARG A 51 12.44 -10.39 -6.01
CA ARG A 51 13.55 -9.44 -6.06
C ARG A 51 13.36 -8.31 -5.04
N ALA A 52 12.17 -7.72 -4.95
CA ALA A 52 11.89 -6.67 -3.97
C ALA A 52 12.08 -7.18 -2.52
N HIS A 53 11.58 -8.38 -2.22
CA HIS A 53 11.78 -9.04 -0.93
C HIS A 53 13.28 -9.29 -0.62
N ASP A 54 14.03 -9.85 -1.58
CA ASP A 54 15.45 -10.19 -1.42
C ASP A 54 16.33 -8.93 -1.30
N GLU A 55 15.91 -7.82 -1.92
CA GLU A 55 16.51 -6.50 -1.73
C GLU A 55 16.10 -5.88 -0.37
N GLY A 56 15.30 -6.54 0.46
CA GLY A 56 14.95 -6.11 1.82
C GLY A 56 13.73 -5.18 1.92
N HIS A 57 12.95 -5.05 0.85
CA HIS A 57 11.66 -4.37 0.91
C HIS A 57 10.60 -5.27 1.54
N TRP A 58 9.58 -4.67 2.16
CA TRP A 58 8.47 -5.44 2.70
C TRP A 58 7.44 -5.68 1.61
N ILE A 59 6.87 -6.89 1.57
CA ILE A 59 5.75 -7.21 0.68
C ILE A 59 4.48 -7.28 1.52
N GLY A 60 3.53 -6.43 1.16
CA GLY A 60 2.20 -6.32 1.75
C GLY A 60 1.11 -6.72 0.77
N ASN A 61 -0.09 -6.95 1.30
CA ASN A 61 -1.27 -7.37 0.57
C ASN A 61 -2.11 -6.16 0.13
N HIS A 62 -2.47 -6.09 -1.14
CA HIS A 62 -3.34 -5.04 -1.70
C HIS A 62 -4.59 -5.58 -2.38
N THR A 63 -5.26 -6.54 -1.76
CA THR A 63 -6.41 -7.28 -2.32
C THR A 63 -6.03 -8.16 -3.51
N PHE A 64 -6.98 -8.96 -4.02
CA PHE A 64 -6.70 -9.91 -5.10
C PHE A 64 -6.98 -9.31 -6.46
N THR A 65 -8.15 -8.68 -6.61
CA THR A 65 -8.62 -8.10 -7.87
C THR A 65 -8.43 -6.59 -7.94
N HIS A 66 -8.39 -5.91 -6.78
CA HIS A 66 -8.33 -4.45 -6.70
C HIS A 66 -9.42 -3.75 -7.55
N SER A 67 -10.62 -4.35 -7.61
CA SER A 67 -11.70 -3.91 -8.50
C SER A 67 -12.50 -2.74 -7.94
N THR A 68 -12.98 -2.86 -6.70
CA THR A 68 -13.71 -1.82 -5.96
C THR A 68 -13.35 -1.83 -4.47
N PRO A 69 -13.55 -0.72 -3.74
CA PRO A 69 -13.32 -0.68 -2.30
C PRO A 69 -14.06 -1.82 -1.56
N LEU A 70 -13.40 -2.45 -0.58
CA LEU A 70 -13.93 -3.66 0.05
C LEU A 70 -15.25 -3.42 0.79
N GLY A 71 -15.48 -2.22 1.29
CA GLY A 71 -16.75 -1.82 1.93
C GLY A 71 -17.94 -1.77 0.97
N LEU A 72 -17.68 -1.79 -0.35
CA LEU A 72 -18.69 -1.82 -1.41
C LEU A 72 -18.80 -3.17 -2.13
N GLN A 73 -17.88 -4.10 -1.87
CA GLN A 73 -17.91 -5.41 -2.53
C GLN A 73 -19.00 -6.31 -1.91
N PRO A 74 -19.82 -6.96 -2.75
CA PRO A 74 -20.77 -7.95 -2.28
C PRO A 74 -20.09 -9.30 -1.98
N GLY A 75 -20.76 -10.13 -1.19
CA GLY A 75 -20.34 -11.46 -0.76
C GLY A 75 -19.77 -11.48 0.66
N VAL A 76 -20.29 -12.39 1.49
CA VAL A 76 -19.76 -12.69 2.83
C VAL A 76 -18.31 -13.21 2.78
N ASP A 77 -17.92 -13.80 1.65
CA ASP A 77 -16.59 -14.35 1.39
C ASP A 77 -15.59 -13.31 0.86
N THR A 78 -15.98 -12.03 0.75
CA THR A 78 -15.12 -10.95 0.21
C THR A 78 -13.73 -10.93 0.84
N ALA A 79 -13.64 -11.06 2.16
CA ALA A 79 -12.36 -11.00 2.86
C ALA A 79 -11.44 -12.17 2.50
N GLU A 80 -11.97 -13.39 2.41
CA GLU A 80 -11.19 -14.56 1.99
C GLU A 80 -10.77 -14.44 0.51
N ARG A 81 -11.71 -14.06 -0.36
CA ARG A 81 -11.46 -13.89 -1.80
C ARG A 81 -10.40 -12.84 -2.11
N GLU A 82 -10.43 -11.72 -1.42
CA GLU A 82 -9.56 -10.58 -1.72
C GLU A 82 -8.30 -10.55 -0.85
N ILE A 83 -8.39 -10.91 0.43
CA ILE A 83 -7.26 -10.82 1.36
C ILE A 83 -6.61 -12.20 1.52
N GLY A 84 -7.39 -13.23 1.85
CA GLY A 84 -6.89 -14.60 2.04
C GLY A 84 -6.16 -15.14 0.83
N ARG A 85 -6.79 -15.07 -0.35
CA ARG A 85 -6.20 -15.50 -1.62
C ARG A 85 -4.90 -14.76 -1.95
N THR A 86 -4.87 -13.43 -1.79
CA THR A 86 -3.64 -12.64 -2.01
C THR A 86 -2.55 -13.03 -1.04
N GLN A 87 -2.90 -13.20 0.23
CA GLN A 87 -1.95 -13.59 1.26
C GLN A 87 -1.33 -14.97 0.97
N ALA A 88 -2.13 -15.92 0.46
CA ALA A 88 -1.66 -17.23 0.05
C ALA A 88 -0.70 -17.15 -1.15
N VAL A 89 -1.00 -16.32 -2.15
CA VAL A 89 -0.15 -16.16 -3.33
C VAL A 89 1.16 -15.41 -3.03
N ILE A 90 1.13 -14.42 -2.13
CA ILE A 90 2.37 -13.78 -1.64
C ILE A 90 3.26 -14.82 -0.95
N GLY A 91 2.67 -15.67 -0.12
CA GLY A 91 3.33 -16.79 0.54
C GLY A 91 4.50 -16.34 1.41
N GLU A 92 5.66 -16.98 1.22
CA GLU A 92 6.88 -16.75 2.00
C GLU A 92 7.46 -15.34 1.86
N LEU A 93 7.08 -14.58 0.82
CA LEU A 93 7.54 -13.19 0.68
C LEU A 93 6.82 -12.23 1.63
N ALA A 94 5.72 -12.67 2.26
CA ALA A 94 4.91 -11.81 3.10
C ALA A 94 5.68 -11.40 4.34
N HIS A 95 5.60 -10.11 4.68
CA HIS A 95 6.16 -9.65 5.94
C HIS A 95 5.44 -10.33 7.14
N PRO A 96 6.14 -10.70 8.23
CA PRO A 96 5.53 -11.36 9.39
C PRO A 96 4.35 -10.63 10.03
N ASN A 97 4.34 -9.30 10.00
CA ASN A 97 3.22 -8.48 10.50
C ASN A 97 1.98 -8.48 9.58
N ARG A 98 2.02 -9.22 8.46
CA ARG A 98 0.92 -9.38 7.50
C ARG A 98 0.31 -8.04 7.10
N TRP A 99 1.18 -7.13 6.64
CA TRP A 99 0.78 -5.78 6.20
C TRP A 99 -0.27 -5.88 5.10
N PHE A 100 -1.37 -5.18 5.30
CA PHE A 100 -2.50 -5.11 4.39
C PHE A 100 -2.84 -3.64 4.14
N ARG A 101 -3.13 -3.28 2.89
CA ARG A 101 -3.63 -1.96 2.52
C ARG A 101 -4.95 -2.10 1.76
N PRO A 102 -6.03 -1.44 2.20
CA PRO A 102 -7.31 -1.47 1.49
C PRO A 102 -7.26 -0.58 0.24
N PHE A 103 -8.08 -0.90 -0.75
CA PHE A 103 -8.29 -0.05 -1.93
C PHE A 103 -9.17 1.16 -1.55
N GLY A 104 -8.60 2.37 -1.54
CA GLY A 104 -9.29 3.61 -1.17
C GLY A 104 -10.06 4.33 -2.28
N GLY A 105 -10.18 3.76 -3.49
CA GLY A 105 -10.95 4.37 -4.59
C GLY A 105 -10.53 5.81 -4.90
N GLY A 106 -9.32 6.01 -5.44
CA GLY A 106 -8.75 7.34 -5.69
C GLY A 106 -8.02 7.96 -4.48
N GLY A 107 -7.75 7.15 -3.45
CA GLY A 107 -7.01 7.58 -2.27
C GLY A 107 -7.87 8.19 -1.15
N ASN A 108 -9.19 8.03 -1.24
CA ASN A 108 -10.11 8.52 -0.23
C ASN A 108 -9.97 7.69 1.05
N LEU A 109 -10.10 8.35 2.21
CA LEU A 109 -10.19 7.71 3.51
C LEU A 109 -11.60 7.94 4.07
N ASP A 110 -12.52 7.05 3.71
CA ASP A 110 -13.91 7.08 4.11
C ASP A 110 -14.45 5.68 4.41
N ASP A 111 -15.74 5.59 4.75
CA ASP A 111 -16.40 4.38 5.20
C ASP A 111 -16.45 3.28 4.14
N ARG A 112 -16.04 3.53 2.89
CA ARG A 112 -16.03 2.54 1.82
C ARG A 112 -14.81 1.63 1.85
N LEU A 113 -13.79 1.96 2.65
CA LEU A 113 -12.52 1.21 2.71
C LEU A 113 -12.74 -0.26 3.05
N MET A 114 -13.55 -0.53 4.07
CA MET A 114 -13.79 -1.87 4.62
C MET A 114 -15.25 -2.02 5.05
N LYS A 115 -15.65 -3.25 5.32
CA LYS A 115 -16.93 -3.61 5.98
C LYS A 115 -16.63 -4.40 7.26
N PRO A 116 -17.57 -4.55 8.21
CA PRO A 116 -17.31 -5.21 9.49
C PRO A 116 -16.69 -6.60 9.35
N SER A 117 -17.18 -7.43 8.43
CA SER A 117 -16.62 -8.77 8.18
C SER A 117 -15.15 -8.76 7.70
N VAL A 118 -14.71 -7.69 7.03
CA VAL A 118 -13.30 -7.50 6.66
C VAL A 118 -12.47 -7.15 7.89
N VAL A 119 -12.97 -6.29 8.77
CA VAL A 119 -12.29 -5.96 10.03
C VAL A 119 -12.13 -7.21 10.88
N ASP A 120 -13.20 -8.00 11.03
CA ASP A 120 -13.17 -9.27 11.75
C ASP A 120 -12.15 -10.22 11.13
N TYR A 121 -12.13 -10.35 9.80
CA TYR A 121 -11.15 -11.18 9.12
C TYR A 121 -9.71 -10.74 9.43
N LEU A 122 -9.42 -9.44 9.35
CA LEU A 122 -8.09 -8.89 9.67
C LEU A 122 -7.70 -9.20 11.13
N ALA A 123 -8.66 -9.08 12.06
CA ALA A 123 -8.47 -9.37 13.47
C ALA A 123 -8.14 -10.85 13.74
N HIS A 124 -8.97 -11.75 13.21
CA HIS A 124 -8.81 -13.20 13.37
C HIS A 124 -7.51 -13.70 12.74
N ASN A 125 -7.14 -13.17 11.57
CA ASN A 125 -5.96 -13.60 10.81
C ASN A 125 -4.70 -12.77 11.07
N LYS A 126 -4.69 -11.96 12.14
CA LYS A 126 -3.53 -11.20 12.62
C LYS A 126 -2.89 -10.29 11.57
N HIS A 127 -3.71 -9.71 10.70
CA HIS A 127 -3.24 -8.70 9.74
C HIS A 127 -3.00 -7.35 10.41
N SER A 128 -2.12 -6.56 9.81
CA SER A 128 -1.94 -5.15 10.18
C SER A 128 -2.39 -4.26 9.03
N CYS A 129 -3.39 -3.42 9.26
CA CYS A 129 -3.93 -2.51 8.25
C CYS A 129 -3.11 -1.22 8.21
N VAL A 130 -2.65 -0.84 7.02
CA VAL A 130 -1.81 0.33 6.76
C VAL A 130 -2.53 1.26 5.79
N LEU A 131 -2.93 2.42 6.30
CA LEU A 131 -3.52 3.53 5.54
C LEU A 131 -2.40 4.45 5.00
N TRP A 132 -2.70 5.73 4.85
CA TRP A 132 -1.79 6.75 4.33
C TRP A 132 -2.17 8.12 4.88
N ASN A 133 -1.29 9.10 4.68
CA ASN A 133 -1.58 10.51 4.93
C ASN A 133 -1.04 11.42 3.81
N ALA A 134 -0.56 10.85 2.71
CA ALA A 134 -0.14 11.60 1.53
C ALA A 134 -0.32 10.76 0.26
N ILE A 135 -1.05 11.32 -0.70
CA ILE A 135 -1.26 10.76 -2.03
C ILE A 135 -1.04 11.88 -3.04
N PRO A 136 0.04 11.86 -3.82
CA PRO A 136 0.38 12.92 -4.74
C PRO A 136 -0.20 12.67 -6.14
N HIS A 137 -1.14 11.73 -6.30
CA HIS A 137 -1.75 11.29 -7.56
C HIS A 137 -0.76 11.20 -8.73
N ASP A 138 0.24 10.36 -8.58
CA ASP A 138 1.27 10.06 -9.58
C ASP A 138 0.73 9.32 -10.81
N TRP A 139 -0.38 8.60 -10.67
CA TRP A 139 -1.06 7.96 -11.80
C TRP A 139 -1.86 8.93 -12.68
N ASP A 140 -2.33 10.04 -12.10
CA ASP A 140 -3.22 11.00 -12.76
C ASP A 140 -2.44 12.16 -13.40
N ASP A 141 -1.42 12.66 -12.71
CA ASP A 141 -0.49 13.66 -13.24
C ASP A 141 0.97 13.20 -12.99
N PRO A 142 1.52 12.44 -13.95
CA PRO A 142 2.85 11.84 -13.86
C PRO A 142 4.02 12.83 -13.77
N ASP A 143 3.85 14.08 -14.21
CA ASP A 143 4.93 15.07 -14.21
C ASP A 143 4.89 15.96 -12.96
N GLY A 144 3.69 16.32 -12.47
CA GLY A 144 3.52 17.22 -11.33
C GLY A 144 3.46 16.56 -9.95
N TRP A 145 3.42 15.23 -9.85
CA TRP A 145 3.32 14.54 -8.55
C TRP A 145 4.47 14.86 -7.60
N THR A 146 5.68 15.11 -8.12
CA THR A 146 6.86 15.33 -7.26
C THR A 146 6.76 16.62 -6.44
N ASP A 147 6.18 17.68 -7.00
CA ASP A 147 5.97 18.94 -6.28
C ASP A 147 4.86 18.80 -5.24
N ARG A 148 3.75 18.16 -5.60
CA ARG A 148 2.64 17.83 -4.68
C ARG A 148 3.11 16.96 -3.52
N ALA A 149 3.93 15.95 -3.79
CA ALA A 149 4.52 15.09 -2.76
C ALA A 149 5.41 15.88 -1.79
N LEU A 150 6.24 16.80 -2.30
CA LEU A 150 7.08 17.64 -1.44
C LEU A 150 6.27 18.62 -0.59
N GLU A 151 5.18 19.16 -1.13
CA GLU A 151 4.25 19.99 -0.37
C GLU A 151 3.57 19.20 0.76
N GLN A 152 3.05 18.01 0.46
CA GLN A 152 2.47 17.10 1.45
C GLN A 152 3.51 16.71 2.53
N CYS A 153 4.77 16.51 2.16
CA CYS A 153 5.85 16.27 3.11
C CYS A 153 6.11 17.43 4.07
N ARG A 154 5.91 18.68 3.63
CA ARG A 154 6.09 19.86 4.49
C ARG A 154 4.93 20.09 5.45
N ALA A 155 3.76 19.54 5.14
CA ALA A 155 2.55 19.71 5.93
C ALA A 155 2.53 18.88 7.22
N GLN A 156 3.46 17.93 7.40
CA GLN A 156 3.44 17.00 8.53
C GLN A 156 4.84 16.46 8.89
N PRO A 157 5.07 16.07 10.15
CA PRO A 157 6.39 15.63 10.61
C PRO A 157 6.80 14.25 10.07
N TRP A 158 5.83 13.38 9.75
CA TRP A 158 6.07 12.07 9.16
C TRP A 158 5.01 11.77 8.09
N THR A 159 5.49 11.64 6.86
CA THR A 159 4.67 11.29 5.69
C THR A 159 4.78 9.82 5.35
N LEU A 160 3.63 9.16 5.20
CA LEU A 160 3.45 7.89 4.52
C LEU A 160 2.87 8.16 3.13
N LEU A 161 3.76 8.19 2.15
CA LEU A 161 3.45 8.53 0.76
C LEU A 161 3.07 7.27 -0.02
N VAL A 162 1.91 7.30 -0.67
CA VAL A 162 1.50 6.26 -1.62
C VAL A 162 1.90 6.68 -3.02
N LEU A 163 2.68 5.82 -3.68
CA LEU A 163 3.04 5.90 -5.09
C LEU A 163 2.60 4.62 -5.78
N HIS A 164 2.68 4.59 -7.10
CA HIS A 164 2.28 3.45 -7.92
C HIS A 164 3.38 3.16 -8.94
N ASP A 165 3.93 1.94 -8.91
CA ASP A 165 4.90 1.47 -9.89
C ASP A 165 4.23 1.03 -11.20
N LEU A 166 3.37 1.91 -11.74
CA LEU A 166 2.59 1.70 -12.96
C LEU A 166 3.26 2.38 -14.18
N PRO A 167 3.02 1.90 -15.41
CA PRO A 167 3.56 2.46 -16.66
C PRO A 167 2.90 3.78 -17.07
N THR A 168 2.82 4.74 -16.16
CA THR A 168 2.28 6.10 -16.40
C THR A 168 3.36 7.11 -16.75
N GLY A 169 4.64 6.75 -16.59
CA GLY A 169 5.79 7.65 -16.72
C GLY A 169 6.22 8.32 -15.41
N ALA A 170 5.39 8.27 -14.37
CA ALA A 170 5.62 8.99 -13.11
C ALA A 170 6.92 8.56 -12.41
N MET A 171 7.25 7.27 -12.46
CA MET A 171 8.45 6.72 -11.82
C MET A 171 9.75 7.15 -12.49
N GLY A 172 9.70 7.72 -13.71
CA GLY A 172 10.85 8.40 -14.31
C GLY A 172 11.33 9.60 -13.48
N HIS A 173 10.45 10.20 -12.68
CA HIS A 173 10.77 11.33 -11.80
C HIS A 173 11.13 10.92 -10.37
N LEU A 174 11.05 9.62 -10.03
CA LEU A 174 11.27 9.13 -8.67
C LEU A 174 12.67 9.52 -8.15
N GLY A 175 13.73 9.28 -8.93
CA GLY A 175 15.10 9.61 -8.52
C GLY A 175 15.25 11.10 -8.18
N ARG A 176 14.75 11.99 -9.04
CA ARG A 176 14.76 13.44 -8.81
C ARG A 176 13.98 13.83 -7.55
N PHE A 177 12.82 13.21 -7.32
CA PHE A 177 12.04 13.46 -6.10
C PHE A 177 12.82 13.08 -4.84
N LEU A 178 13.44 11.90 -4.81
CA LEU A 178 14.21 11.43 -3.64
C LEU A 178 15.40 12.34 -3.35
N ASP A 179 16.10 12.80 -4.38
CA ASP A 179 17.23 13.71 -4.23
C ASP A 179 16.76 15.07 -3.68
N ARG A 180 15.63 15.58 -4.17
CA ARG A 180 15.01 16.81 -3.65
C ARG A 180 14.53 16.64 -2.21
N ALA A 181 13.89 15.53 -1.87
CA ALA A 181 13.43 15.25 -0.51
C ALA A 181 14.62 15.21 0.46
N THR A 182 15.71 14.54 0.08
CA THR A 182 16.97 14.49 0.84
C THR A 182 17.55 15.89 1.06
N ALA A 183 17.62 16.71 0.00
CA ALA A 183 18.10 18.09 0.09
C ALA A 183 17.21 18.98 1.00
N ASN A 184 15.93 18.63 1.18
CA ASN A 184 15.00 19.28 2.11
C ASN A 184 15.02 18.65 3.52
N GLY A 185 15.92 17.70 3.77
CA GLY A 185 16.13 17.07 5.08
C GLY A 185 15.19 15.91 5.38
N ALA A 186 14.73 15.16 4.37
CA ALA A 186 14.00 13.91 4.58
C ALA A 186 14.89 12.86 5.28
N ARG A 187 14.30 12.15 6.25
CA ARG A 187 14.82 10.90 6.80
C ARG A 187 13.93 9.77 6.29
N PHE A 188 14.48 8.91 5.44
CA PHE A 188 13.73 7.79 4.91
C PHE A 188 13.52 6.72 5.97
N ARG A 189 12.29 6.22 6.05
CA ARG A 189 11.86 5.18 6.97
C ARG A 189 11.17 4.08 6.19
N GLN A 190 11.34 2.84 6.65
CA GLN A 190 10.60 1.69 6.12
C GLN A 190 9.34 1.40 6.94
N ASP A 191 9.36 1.71 8.24
CA ASP A 191 8.21 1.60 9.13
C ASP A 191 7.19 2.71 8.89
N PHE A 192 6.03 2.60 9.53
CA PHE A 192 4.89 3.46 9.27
C PHE A 192 4.63 4.44 10.41
N PRO A 193 4.11 5.64 10.12
CA PRO A 193 3.58 6.53 11.14
C PRO A 193 2.50 5.80 11.95
N PRO A 194 2.55 5.81 13.30
CA PRO A 194 1.59 5.12 14.14
C PRO A 194 0.12 5.41 13.80
N GLN A 195 -0.19 6.66 13.43
CA GLN A 195 -1.52 7.15 13.05
C GLN A 195 -2.05 6.54 11.74
N CYS A 196 -1.19 6.00 10.89
CA CYS A 196 -1.57 5.35 9.65
C CYS A 196 -1.76 3.84 9.81
N VAL A 197 -1.62 3.27 11.01
CA VAL A 197 -1.73 1.83 11.25
C VAL A 197 -2.84 1.55 12.26
N PRO A 198 -4.11 1.64 11.85
CA PRO A 198 -5.24 1.51 12.77
C PRO A 198 -5.50 0.09 13.27
N ILE A 199 -4.99 -0.93 12.58
CA ILE A 199 -5.03 -2.33 13.02
C ILE A 199 -3.60 -2.87 13.03
N ARG A 200 -3.17 -3.46 14.15
CA ARG A 200 -1.82 -4.02 14.34
C ARG A 200 -1.91 -5.45 14.83
N ASN A 201 -1.40 -6.39 14.03
CA ASN A 201 -1.43 -7.82 14.35
C ASN A 201 -2.82 -8.30 14.78
N GLY A 202 -3.86 -7.80 14.10
CA GLY A 202 -5.26 -8.09 14.36
C GLY A 202 -5.90 -7.30 15.50
N GLU A 203 -5.19 -6.39 16.16
CA GLU A 203 -5.73 -5.55 17.23
C GLU A 203 -6.06 -4.15 16.71
N ILE A 204 -7.26 -3.64 17.03
CA ILE A 204 -7.66 -2.27 16.68
C ILE A 204 -6.89 -1.31 17.60
N ALA A 205 -5.89 -0.62 17.04
CA ALA A 205 -5.02 0.31 17.75
C ALA A 205 -5.53 1.76 17.69
N LEU A 206 -6.35 2.10 16.69
CA LEU A 206 -6.94 3.43 16.50
C LEU A 206 -8.42 3.31 16.10
N PRO A 207 -9.25 4.35 16.27
CA PRO A 207 -10.62 4.35 15.80
C PRO A 207 -10.69 4.05 14.28
N ILE A 208 -11.55 3.10 13.89
CA ILE A 208 -11.74 2.67 12.49
C ILE A 208 -13.14 2.94 11.92
N ARG A 209 -14.05 3.45 12.75
CA ARG A 209 -15.47 3.67 12.39
C ARG A 209 -15.65 4.54 11.14
N ASP A 210 -14.74 5.48 10.91
CA ASP A 210 -14.79 6.36 9.73
C ASP A 210 -14.29 5.66 8.45
N TYR A 211 -13.79 4.42 8.55
CA TYR A 211 -13.26 3.61 7.44
C TYR A 211 -14.06 2.33 7.19
N VAL A 212 -15.16 2.13 7.91
CA VAL A 212 -15.95 0.90 7.90
C VAL A 212 -17.39 1.23 7.56
N SER A 213 -17.89 0.63 6.50
CA SER A 213 -19.24 0.88 6.01
C SER A 213 -20.26 0.35 7.01
N SER A 214 -21.43 0.98 7.05
CA SER A 214 -22.60 0.47 7.80
C SER A 214 -23.26 -0.74 7.13
N ILE A 215 -22.75 -1.14 5.96
CA ILE A 215 -23.28 -2.24 5.16
C ILE A 215 -22.64 -3.54 5.65
N GLU A 216 -23.33 -4.23 6.56
CA GLU A 216 -23.21 -5.68 6.65
C GLU A 216 -24.14 -6.29 5.62
N GLU A 217 -23.65 -7.26 4.84
CA GLU A 217 -24.57 -8.09 4.10
C GLU A 217 -25.36 -8.90 5.10
N SER A 218 -26.65 -8.57 5.23
CA SER A 218 -27.58 -9.48 5.86
C SER A 218 -27.52 -10.79 5.08
N GLU A 219 -27.03 -11.86 5.71
CA GLU A 219 -27.55 -13.17 5.39
C GLU A 219 -29.06 -13.06 5.63
N ARG A 220 -29.84 -13.01 4.55
CA ARG A 220 -31.27 -13.32 4.64
C ARG A 220 -31.44 -14.76 4.17
N PRO A 221 -32.33 -15.49 4.87
CA PRO A 221 -32.17 -16.89 5.25
C PRO A 221 -32.24 -17.88 4.08
#